data_AF-X1N675-F1
#
_entry.id   AF-X1N675-F1
#
_cell.length_a   1.000
_cell.length_b   1.000
_cell.length_c   1.000
_cell.angle_alpha   90.00
_cell.angle_beta   90.00
_cell.angle_gamma   90.00
#
_symmetry.space_group_name_H-M   'P 1'
#
loop_
_entity.id
_entity.type
_entity.pdbx_description
1 polymer ?
#
loop_
_entity_poly.entity_id
_entity_poly.type
_entity_poly.pdbx_seq_one_letter_code
_entity_poly.pdbx_strand_id
1 'polypeptide(L)'
;MKITNPIARRLEVYRAMSDPTRVGVALTTLNDEAVGFNEIKRAVKIKNPQTLVYHLDRLIRAGLVQNDKGGYIATPKLRELLEKEGFLK
;
A
#
# COMPACT_ATOMS: atom_id res chain seq x y z
N MET A 1 -3.21 -11.67 23.77
CA MET A 1 -2.00 -11.40 22.99
C MET A 1 -2.13 -12.11 21.64
N LYS A 2 -2.34 -11.42 20.51
CA LYS A 2 -2.37 -12.11 19.21
C LYS A 2 -0.93 -12.46 18.86
N ILE A 3 -0.56 -13.74 18.99
CA ILE A 3 0.69 -14.26 18.45
C ILE A 3 0.51 -14.24 16.92
N THR A 4 0.83 -13.11 16.28
CA THR A 4 0.82 -13.02 14.83
C THR A 4 1.98 -13.85 14.31
N ASN A 5 1.68 -15.02 13.74
CA ASN A 5 2.66 -15.88 13.09
C ASN A 5 3.51 -15.06 12.11
N PRO A 6 4.84 -14.89 12.33
CA PRO A 6 5.68 -14.04 11.49
C PRO A 6 5.69 -14.45 10.02
N ILE A 7 5.55 -15.76 9.73
CA ILE A 7 5.47 -16.29 8.37
C ILE A 7 4.15 -15.85 7.73
N ALA A 8 3.04 -15.95 8.45
CA ALA A 8 1.75 -15.47 7.96
C ALA A 8 1.79 -13.97 7.62
N ARG A 9 2.48 -13.18 8.46
CA ARG A 9 2.64 -11.74 8.24
C ARG A 9 3.47 -11.42 6.99
N ARG A 10 4.54 -12.18 6.73
CA ARG A 10 5.33 -12.05 5.50
C ARG A 10 4.52 -12.44 4.26
N LEU A 11 3.74 -13.52 4.37
CA LEU A 11 2.88 -13.98 3.28
C LEU A 11 1.80 -12.94 2.92
N GLU A 12 1.26 -12.22 3.89
CA GLU A 12 0.34 -11.11 3.64
C GLU A 12 0.98 -9.97 2.84
N VAL A 13 2.21 -9.57 3.19
CA VAL A 13 2.97 -8.56 2.44
C VAL A 13 3.22 -9.03 1.01
N TYR A 14 3.69 -10.27 0.84
CA TYR A 14 3.93 -10.84 -0.47
C TYR A 14 2.66 -10.84 -1.33
N ARG A 15 1.54 -11.33 -0.78
CA ARG A 15 0.23 -11.32 -1.47
C ARG A 15 -0.25 -9.90 -1.78
N ALA A 16 0.03 -8.92 -0.94
CA ALA A 16 -0.33 -7.54 -1.21
C ALA A 16 0.49 -6.97 -2.38
N MET A 17 1.79 -7.24 -2.44
CA MET A 17 2.69 -6.71 -3.47
C MET A 17 2.72 -7.53 -4.76
N SER A 18 2.16 -8.75 -4.80
CA SER A 18 2.12 -9.59 -6.01
C SER A 18 1.12 -9.12 -7.08
N ASP A 19 0.37 -8.04 -6.83
CA ASP A 19 -0.61 -7.47 -7.75
C ASP A 19 -0.09 -6.14 -8.28
N PRO A 20 0.12 -6.01 -9.60
CA PRO A 20 0.69 -4.81 -10.19
C PRO A 20 -0.11 -3.53 -9.91
N THR A 21 -1.45 -3.63 -9.83
CA THR A 21 -2.29 -2.48 -9.51
C THR A 21 -2.08 -2.03 -8.07
N ARG A 22 -1.92 -2.97 -7.13
CA ARG A 22 -1.57 -2.63 -5.73
C ARG A 22 -0.19 -2.02 -5.61
N VAL A 23 0.79 -2.48 -6.38
CA VAL A 23 2.10 -1.83 -6.44
C VAL A 23 1.96 -0.39 -6.92
N GLY A 24 1.21 -0.15 -8.00
CA GLY A 24 0.93 1.21 -8.47
C GLY A 24 0.28 2.09 -7.40
N VAL A 25 -0.74 1.58 -6.70
CA VAL A 25 -1.39 2.29 -5.59
C VAL A 25 -0.38 2.59 -4.48
N ALA A 26 0.43 1.62 -4.06
CA ALA A 26 1.43 1.80 -3.01
C ALA A 26 2.47 2.88 -3.39
N LEU A 27 2.98 2.85 -4.63
CA LEU A 27 3.93 3.84 -5.12
C LEU A 27 3.34 5.25 -5.14
N THR A 28 2.06 5.41 -5.49
CA THR A 28 1.40 6.74 -5.44
C THR A 28 1.32 7.34 -4.05
N THR A 29 1.47 6.54 -2.99
CA THR A 29 1.42 7.01 -1.60
C THR A 29 2.79 7.33 -0.99
N LEU A 30 3.88 7.23 -1.76
CA LEU A 30 5.25 7.47 -1.28
C LEU A 30 5.62 8.95 -1.05
N ASN A 31 4.70 9.87 -1.35
CA ASN A 31 4.90 11.28 -1.08
C ASN A 31 5.03 11.55 0.43
N ASP A 32 5.60 12.70 0.79
CA ASP A 32 5.70 13.14 2.19
C ASP A 32 4.33 13.55 2.76
N GLU A 33 3.38 13.83 1.88
CA GLU A 33 2.01 14.21 2.21
C GLU A 33 1.01 13.08 1.86
N ALA A 34 -0.09 13.03 2.61
CA ALA A 34 -1.17 12.07 2.37
C ALA A 34 -1.86 12.33 1.02
N VAL A 35 -2.07 11.27 0.24
CA VAL A 35 -2.65 11.36 -1.10
C VAL A 35 -4.14 11.00 -1.08
N GLY A 36 -4.97 11.84 -1.70
CA GLY A 36 -6.42 11.67 -1.68
C GLY A 36 -6.90 10.45 -2.48
N PHE A 37 -8.04 9.87 -2.09
CA PHE A 37 -8.62 8.70 -2.78
C PHE A 37 -8.79 8.93 -4.29
N ASN A 38 -9.31 10.10 -4.68
CA ASN A 38 -9.55 10.42 -6.09
C ASN A 38 -8.24 10.65 -6.86
N GLU A 39 -7.19 11.13 -6.21
CA GLU A 39 -5.87 11.31 -6.82
C GLU A 39 -5.24 9.96 -7.13
N ILE A 40 -5.25 9.05 -6.15
CA ILE A 40 -4.79 7.66 -6.33
C ILE A 40 -5.58 7.01 -7.46
N LYS A 41 -6.91 7.08 -7.42
CA LYS A 41 -7.78 6.50 -8.45
C LYS A 41 -7.41 6.97 -9.86
N ARG A 42 -7.16 8.28 -10.03
CA ARG A 42 -6.75 8.86 -11.31
C ARG A 42 -5.36 8.39 -11.72
N ALA A 43 -4.39 8.40 -10.81
CA ALA A 43 -3.00 8.02 -11.08
C ALA A 43 -2.88 6.57 -11.56
N VAL A 44 -3.61 5.64 -10.93
CA VAL A 44 -3.60 4.22 -11.32
C VAL A 44 -4.69 3.83 -12.32
N LYS A 45 -5.44 4.81 -12.86
CA LYS A 45 -6.49 4.60 -13.88
C LYS A 45 -7.57 3.57 -13.50
N ILE A 46 -7.89 3.44 -12.22
CA ILE A 46 -8.95 2.54 -11.76
C ILE A 46 -10.32 3.18 -12.04
N LYS A 47 -11.16 2.50 -12.83
CA LYS A 47 -12.52 3.00 -13.14
C LYS A 47 -13.48 2.83 -11.96
N ASN A 48 -13.49 1.63 -11.37
CA ASN A 48 -14.41 1.24 -10.31
C ASN A 48 -13.87 1.66 -8.91
N PRO A 49 -14.54 2.55 -8.16
CA PRO A 49 -14.12 2.95 -6.81
C PRO A 49 -13.95 1.78 -5.84
N GLN A 50 -14.82 0.77 -5.89
CA GLN A 50 -14.77 -0.39 -5.00
C GLN A 50 -13.49 -1.21 -5.22
N THR A 51 -12.95 -1.23 -6.43
CA THR A 51 -11.66 -1.86 -6.73
C THR A 51 -10.51 -1.14 -6.02
N LEU A 52 -10.53 0.20 -5.99
CA LEU A 52 -9.50 0.95 -5.25
C LEU A 52 -9.63 0.73 -3.73
N VAL A 53 -10.85 0.74 -3.19
CA VAL A 53 -11.10 0.42 -1.78
C VAL A 53 -10.54 -0.96 -1.42
N TYR A 54 -10.79 -1.96 -2.27
CA TYR A 54 -10.23 -3.30 -2.09
C TYR A 54 -8.70 -3.29 -2.06
N HIS A 55 -8.04 -2.62 -3.02
CA HIS A 55 -6.58 -2.54 -3.06
C HIS A 55 -6.00 -1.84 -1.83
N LEU A 56 -6.59 -0.72 -1.40
CA LEU A 56 -6.18 0.01 -0.21
C LEU A 56 -6.36 -0.83 1.06
N ASP A 57 -7.48 -1.53 1.23
CA ASP A 57 -7.69 -2.44 2.37
C ASP A 57 -6.60 -3.52 2.44
N ARG A 58 -6.22 -4.12 1.30
CA ARG A 58 -5.14 -5.12 1.25
C ARG A 58 -3.79 -4.53 1.67
N LEU A 59 -3.46 -3.33 1.21
CA LEU A 59 -2.21 -2.63 1.55
C LEU A 59 -2.18 -2.18 3.02
N ILE A 60 -3.31 -1.68 3.53
CA ILE A 60 -3.48 -1.29 4.93
C ILE A 60 -3.37 -2.51 5.85
N ARG A 61 -4.05 -3.60 5.52
CA ARG A 61 -3.93 -4.86 6.27
C ARG A 61 -2.48 -5.35 6.29
N ALA A 62 -1.76 -5.30 5.17
CA ALA A 62 -0.34 -5.65 5.11
C ALA A 62 0.59 -4.67 5.87
N GLY A 63 0.07 -3.52 6.28
CA GLY A 63 0.80 -2.47 6.99
C GLY A 63 1.74 -1.67 6.09
N LEU A 64 1.45 -1.60 4.78
CA LEU A 64 2.27 -0.91 3.77
C LEU A 64 1.77 0.52 3.52
N VAL A 65 0.47 0.74 3.69
CA VAL A 65 -0.17 2.05 3.58
C VAL A 65 -0.98 2.27 4.85
N GLN A 66 -1.11 3.52 5.28
CA GLN A 66 -2.02 3.91 6.35
C GLN A 66 -2.98 4.99 5.88
N ASN A 67 -4.17 5.03 6.46
CA ASN A 67 -5.11 6.12 6.30
C ASN A 67 -4.75 7.20 7.32
N ASP A 68 -4.52 8.43 6.84
CA ASP A 68 -4.24 9.60 7.66
C ASP A 68 -5.29 10.69 7.39
N LYS A 69 -5.39 11.70 8.26
CA LYS A 69 -6.33 12.82 8.13
C LYS A 69 -6.05 13.61 6.85
N GLY A 70 -6.64 13.19 5.75
CA GLY A 70 -6.49 13.80 4.42
C GLY A 70 -6.30 12.81 3.28
N GLY A 71 -5.97 11.55 3.56
CA GLY A 71 -5.74 10.57 2.49
C GLY A 71 -4.98 9.32 2.93
N TYR A 72 -4.12 8.84 2.05
CA TYR A 72 -3.33 7.63 2.24
C TYR A 72 -1.85 7.93 2.08
N ILE A 73 -1.04 7.41 2.99
CA ILE A 73 0.42 7.62 3.00
C ILE A 73 1.14 6.29 3.18
N ALA A 74 2.28 6.15 2.53
CA ALA A 74 3.17 5.01 2.69
C ALA A 74 3.68 4.92 4.14
N THR A 75 3.70 3.72 4.70
CA THR A 75 4.33 3.47 6.00
C THR A 75 5.85 3.35 5.85
N PRO A 76 6.63 3.53 6.93
CA PRO A 76 8.07 3.24 6.91
C PRO A 76 8.38 1.82 6.40
N LYS A 77 7.52 0.86 6.75
CA LYS A 77 7.63 -0.53 6.29
C LYS A 77 7.59 -0.67 4.76
N LEU A 78 6.77 0.11 4.07
CA LEU A 78 6.74 0.10 2.61
C LEU A 78 8.03 0.71 2.03
N ARG A 79 8.53 1.80 2.61
CA ARG A 79 9.79 2.43 2.18
C ARG A 79 10.97 1.45 2.32
N GLU A 80 11.13 0.85 3.51
CA GLU A 80 12.15 -0.18 3.77
C GLU A 80 12.05 -1.38 2.82
N LEU A 81 10.83 -1.80 2.48
CA LEU A 81 10.61 -2.89 1.52
C LEU A 81 11.15 -2.50 0.14
N LEU A 82 10.78 -1.31 -0.35
CA LEU A 82 11.18 -0.84 -1.66
C LEU A 82 12.67 -0.53 -1.76
N GLU A 83 13.30 -0.05 -0.70
CA GLU A 83 14.76 0.10 -0.60
C GLU A 83 15.47 -1.25 -0.72
N LYS A 84 15.02 -2.28 0.02
CA LYS A 84 15.60 -3.63 -0.03
C LYS A 84 15.47 -4.28 -1.41
N GLU A 85 14.38 -4.00 -2.12
CA GLU A 85 14.13 -4.49 -3.47
C GLU A 85 14.77 -3.60 -4.55
N GLY A 86 15.49 -2.53 -4.18
CA GLY A 86 16.24 -1.67 -5.10
C GLY A 86 15.39 -0.64 -5.87
N PHE A 87 14.15 -0.40 -5.45
CA PHE A 87 13.26 0.60 -6.06
C PHE A 87 13.49 2.02 -5.56
N LEU A 88 14.04 2.16 -4.35
CA LEU A 88 14.43 3.44 -3.74
C LEU A 88 15.93 3.43 -3.44
N LYS A 89 16.57 4.61 -3.47
CA LYS A 89 17.98 4.81 -3.16
C LYS A 89 18.16 5.39 -1.77
#